data_AF-A0A7Y2ISE4-F1
#
_entry.id   AF-A0A7Y2ISE4-F1
#
_cell.length_a   1.000
_cell.length_b   1.000
_cell.length_c   1.000
_cell.angle_alpha   90.00
_cell.angle_beta   90.00
_cell.angle_gamma   90.00
#
_symmetry.space_group_name_H-M   'P 1'
#
loop_
_entity.id
_entity.type
_entity.pdbx_description
1 polymer ?
#
loop_
_entity_poly.entity_id
_entity_poly.type
_entity_poly.pdbx_seq_one_letter_code
_entity_poly.pdbx_strand_id
1 'polypeptide(L)'
;MHRRADQGWVEVICGPMFSGKSEELIGRITRYQLAKIPTQVFKPALDVRYAVDEVISHSRLKTPAIPVTTSDGLLRAVEDRTVIVGIDEAQFFDEGLVDVVALLAGAGKKVIVAGLDLDYLGRPFEPMPSLLGRAEYVTKTLAVCHRCGGPGLFTQRVIPGDDLVVLGASGAYEARCRRCYDPYEAHQPTFEIVEG
;
A
#
# COMPACT_ATOMS: atom_id res chain seq x y z
N MET A 1 1.15 -20.15 -30.42
CA MET A 1 1.03 -18.69 -30.63
C MET A 1 0.68 -18.08 -29.27
N HIS A 2 1.68 -17.70 -28.48
CA HIS A 2 1.44 -17.00 -27.21
C HIS A 2 0.86 -15.62 -27.53
N ARG A 3 -0.36 -15.33 -27.07
CA ARG A 3 -0.93 -13.98 -27.23
C ARG A 3 -0.17 -13.06 -26.28
N ARG A 4 0.03 -11.79 -26.63
CA ARG A 4 0.56 -10.76 -25.69
C ARG A 4 -0.26 -10.66 -24.38
N ALA A 5 -1.48 -11.19 -24.36
CA ALA A 5 -2.31 -11.32 -23.17
C ALA A 5 -1.86 -12.43 -22.19
N ASP A 6 -0.96 -13.33 -22.61
CA ASP A 6 -0.45 -14.48 -21.84
C ASP A 6 0.81 -14.14 -21.01
N GLN A 7 1.29 -12.89 -21.05
CA GLN A 7 2.43 -12.47 -20.25
C GLN A 7 1.94 -11.82 -18.96
N GLY A 8 2.36 -12.41 -17.83
CA GLY A 8 2.23 -11.79 -16.53
C GLY A 8 3.08 -10.54 -16.42
N TRP A 9 2.77 -9.71 -15.46
CA TRP A 9 3.49 -8.47 -15.17
C TRP A 9 3.26 -8.05 -13.73
N VAL A 10 4.08 -7.11 -13.28
CA VAL A 10 4.00 -6.47 -11.97
C VAL A 10 3.70 -4.98 -12.15
N GLU A 11 2.71 -4.52 -11.41
CA GLU A 11 2.36 -3.11 -11.28
C GLU A 11 2.40 -2.71 -9.82
N VAL A 12 3.03 -1.58 -9.52
CA VAL A 12 3.16 -1.08 -8.16
C VAL A 12 2.50 0.30 -8.06
N ILE A 13 1.61 0.44 -7.09
CA ILE A 13 0.95 1.68 -6.69
C ILE A 13 1.55 2.09 -5.35
N CYS A 14 2.25 3.21 -5.30
CA CYS A 14 2.93 3.67 -4.09
C CYS A 14 2.68 5.15 -3.79
N GLY A 15 3.01 5.57 -2.57
CA GLY A 15 2.81 6.93 -2.08
C GLY A 15 2.47 6.97 -0.58
N PRO A 16 2.37 8.17 0.01
CA PRO A 16 2.14 8.33 1.44
C PRO A 16 0.73 7.87 1.85
N MET A 17 0.44 7.89 3.15
CA MET A 17 -0.94 7.74 3.63
C MET A 17 -1.84 8.82 2.97
N PHE A 18 -3.13 8.50 2.80
CA PHE A 18 -4.14 9.39 2.20
C PHE A 18 -3.96 9.69 0.70
N SER A 19 -3.00 9.05 0.01
CA SER A 19 -2.75 9.29 -1.42
C SER A 19 -3.65 8.50 -2.38
N GLY A 20 -4.64 7.74 -1.87
CA GLY A 20 -5.57 7.00 -2.72
C GLY A 20 -5.07 5.65 -3.23
N LYS A 21 -4.08 5.01 -2.58
CA LYS A 21 -3.48 3.76 -3.08
C LYS A 21 -4.48 2.61 -3.14
N SER A 22 -5.17 2.35 -2.04
CA SER A 22 -6.19 1.29 -1.95
C SER A 22 -7.37 1.61 -2.87
N GLU A 23 -7.76 2.87 -3.01
CA GLU A 23 -8.76 3.32 -3.98
C GLU A 23 -8.37 2.95 -5.42
N GLU A 24 -7.13 3.24 -5.82
CA GLU A 24 -6.63 2.91 -7.16
C GLU A 24 -6.59 1.38 -7.36
N LEU A 25 -6.04 0.63 -6.39
CA LEU A 25 -6.00 -0.84 -6.42
C LEU A 25 -7.41 -1.42 -6.59
N ILE A 26 -8.36 -1.02 -5.74
CA ILE A 26 -9.76 -1.45 -5.83
C ILE A 26 -10.33 -1.10 -7.21
N GLY A 27 -10.11 0.12 -7.69
CA GLY A 27 -10.55 0.54 -9.02
C GLY A 27 -10.04 -0.37 -10.14
N ARG A 28 -8.78 -0.82 -10.07
CA ARG A 28 -8.20 -1.77 -11.04
C ARG A 28 -8.83 -3.15 -10.92
N ILE A 29 -8.93 -3.67 -9.71
CA ILE A 29 -9.51 -4.98 -9.43
C ILE A 29 -10.98 -5.03 -9.89
N THR A 30 -11.78 -4.01 -9.58
CA THR A 30 -13.18 -3.92 -9.98
C THR A 30 -13.35 -3.99 -11.50
N ARG A 31 -12.48 -3.35 -12.30
CA ARG A 31 -12.54 -3.44 -13.77
C ARG A 31 -12.37 -4.88 -14.27
N TYR A 32 -11.45 -5.65 -13.68
CA TYR A 32 -11.26 -7.06 -14.02
C TYR A 32 -12.44 -7.94 -13.58
N GLN A 33 -12.99 -7.68 -12.40
CA GLN A 33 -14.17 -8.40 -11.90
C GLN A 33 -15.40 -8.15 -12.77
N LEU A 34 -15.63 -6.91 -13.24
CA LEU A 34 -16.71 -6.59 -14.18
C LEU A 34 -16.56 -7.35 -15.51
N ALA A 35 -15.33 -7.58 -15.96
CA ALA A 35 -15.01 -8.41 -17.11
C ALA A 35 -15.01 -9.93 -16.82
N LYS A 36 -15.39 -10.34 -15.59
CA LYS A 36 -15.43 -11.73 -15.12
C LYS A 36 -14.07 -12.43 -15.18
N ILE A 37 -12.98 -11.69 -15.05
CA ILE A 37 -11.63 -12.25 -14.97
C ILE A 37 -11.38 -12.70 -13.53
N PRO A 38 -10.88 -13.95 -13.29
CA PRO A 38 -10.62 -14.45 -11.95
C PRO A 38 -9.58 -13.60 -11.20
N THR A 39 -9.98 -13.08 -10.03
CA THR A 39 -9.15 -12.19 -9.20
C THR A 39 -9.09 -12.68 -7.76
N GLN A 40 -7.93 -12.60 -7.12
CA GLN A 40 -7.79 -12.70 -5.67
C GLN A 40 -7.07 -11.45 -5.15
N VAL A 41 -7.51 -10.92 -4.02
CA VAL A 41 -6.88 -9.79 -3.33
C VAL A 41 -6.38 -10.28 -1.98
N PHE A 42 -5.18 -9.86 -1.60
CA PHE A 42 -4.52 -10.23 -0.36
C PHE A 42 -4.16 -8.99 0.44
N LYS A 43 -4.16 -9.15 1.76
CA LYS A 43 -3.69 -8.14 2.71
C LYS A 43 -2.92 -8.81 3.84
N PRO A 44 -1.98 -8.12 4.49
CA PRO A 44 -1.27 -8.69 5.62
C PRO A 44 -2.24 -8.82 6.81
N ALA A 45 -2.19 -9.94 7.53
CA ALA A 45 -3.05 -10.19 8.68
C ALA A 45 -2.83 -9.18 9.84
N LEU A 46 -1.66 -8.55 9.88
CA LEU A 46 -1.33 -7.47 10.83
C LEU A 46 -2.18 -6.21 10.60
N ASP A 47 -2.69 -6.01 9.39
CA ASP A 47 -3.49 -4.83 9.06
C ASP A 47 -4.96 -4.98 9.49
N VAL A 48 -5.22 -4.73 10.77
CA VAL A 48 -6.56 -4.76 11.38
C VAL A 48 -7.28 -3.40 11.39
N ARG A 49 -6.77 -2.38 10.69
CA ARG A 49 -7.21 -0.97 10.83
C ARG A 49 -8.68 -0.71 10.45
N TYR A 50 -9.26 -1.51 9.55
CA TYR A 50 -10.60 -1.23 9.01
C TYR A 50 -11.54 -2.45 8.95
N ALA A 51 -11.02 -3.65 8.64
CA ALA A 51 -11.73 -4.93 8.68
C ALA A 51 -10.73 -6.10 8.55
N VAL A 52 -11.06 -7.24 9.14
CA VAL A 52 -10.24 -8.47 9.07
C VAL A 52 -10.28 -9.10 7.67
N ASP A 53 -11.41 -8.99 6.97
CA ASP A 53 -11.71 -9.79 5.76
C ASP A 53 -11.82 -8.96 4.46
N GLU A 54 -11.56 -7.65 4.53
CA GLU A 54 -11.74 -6.72 3.41
C GLU A 54 -10.60 -5.71 3.32
N VAL A 55 -10.27 -5.30 2.10
CA VAL A 55 -9.54 -4.06 1.85
C VAL A 55 -10.56 -2.92 1.79
N ILE A 56 -10.39 -1.94 2.67
CA ILE A 56 -11.26 -0.77 2.78
C ILE A 56 -10.41 0.45 2.50
N SER A 57 -10.77 1.15 1.43
CA SER A 57 -10.20 2.45 1.12
C SER A 57 -10.70 3.54 2.07
N HIS A 58 -9.97 4.66 2.17
CA HIS A 58 -10.43 5.81 2.94
C HIS A 58 -11.76 6.37 2.41
N SER A 59 -12.03 6.23 1.10
CA SER A 59 -13.30 6.60 0.47
C SER A 59 -14.42 5.54 0.62
N ARG A 60 -14.26 4.55 1.51
CA ARG A 60 -15.23 3.46 1.79
C ARG A 60 -15.54 2.53 0.62
N LEU A 61 -14.77 2.56 -0.47
CA LEU A 61 -14.77 1.47 -1.45
C LEU A 61 -14.19 0.22 -0.78
N LYS A 62 -14.77 -0.93 -1.10
CA LYS A 62 -14.40 -2.22 -0.51
C LYS A 62 -14.21 -3.27 -1.59
N THR A 63 -13.24 -4.16 -1.37
CA THR A 63 -13.15 -5.41 -2.11
C THR A 63 -12.80 -6.54 -1.13
N PRO A 64 -13.37 -7.74 -1.28
CA PRO A 64 -13.00 -8.88 -0.44
C PRO A 64 -11.51 -9.16 -0.54
N ALA A 65 -10.85 -9.38 0.59
CA ALA A 65 -9.42 -9.66 0.63
C ALA A 65 -9.10 -10.79 1.60
N ILE A 66 -8.13 -11.62 1.22
CA ILE A 66 -7.70 -12.78 2.00
C ILE A 66 -6.55 -12.32 2.91
N PRO A 67 -6.74 -12.32 4.25
CA PRO A 67 -5.66 -12.01 5.17
C PRO A 67 -4.63 -13.13 5.16
N VAL A 68 -3.35 -12.77 5.05
CA VAL A 68 -2.21 -13.70 5.04
C VAL A 68 -1.10 -13.18 5.94
N THR A 69 -0.39 -14.08 6.61
CA THR A 69 0.65 -13.71 7.59
C THR A 69 2.04 -13.57 6.97
N THR A 70 2.28 -14.19 5.82
CA THR A 70 3.60 -14.26 5.15
C THR A 70 3.43 -14.26 3.64
N SER A 71 4.48 -13.86 2.93
CA SER A 71 4.56 -13.94 1.47
C SER A 71 4.39 -15.38 0.94
N ASP A 72 4.97 -16.36 1.61
CA ASP A 72 4.82 -17.79 1.28
C ASP A 72 3.38 -18.29 1.50
N GLY A 73 2.73 -17.80 2.56
CA GLY A 73 1.29 -18.02 2.78
C GLY A 73 0.43 -17.45 1.65
N LEU A 74 0.77 -16.25 1.14
CA LEU A 74 0.13 -15.66 -0.04
C LEU A 74 0.29 -16.58 -1.25
N LEU A 75 1.52 -16.99 -1.57
CA LEU A 75 1.81 -17.84 -2.73
C LEU A 75 0.98 -19.14 -2.71
N ARG A 76 0.89 -19.80 -1.55
CA ARG A 76 0.09 -21.02 -1.38
C ARG A 76 -1.42 -20.80 -1.49
N ALA A 77 -1.90 -19.61 -1.17
CA ALA A 77 -3.32 -19.26 -1.22
C ALA A 77 -3.79 -18.80 -2.61
N VAL A 78 -2.87 -18.52 -3.55
CA VAL A 78 -3.23 -18.20 -4.93
C VAL A 78 -3.73 -19.46 -5.64
N GLU A 79 -4.96 -19.41 -6.12
CA GLU A 79 -5.57 -20.49 -6.89
C GLU A 79 -5.00 -20.54 -8.32
N ASP A 80 -4.97 -21.74 -8.91
CA ASP A 80 -4.50 -21.96 -10.28
C ASP A 80 -5.26 -21.09 -11.29
N ARG A 81 -6.59 -21.00 -11.14
CA ARG A 81 -7.48 -20.22 -12.02
C ARG A 81 -7.30 -18.71 -11.92
N THR A 82 -6.60 -18.21 -10.89
CA THR A 82 -6.45 -16.77 -10.65
C THR A 82 -5.56 -16.14 -11.71
N VAL A 83 -6.06 -15.07 -12.33
CA VAL A 83 -5.37 -14.31 -13.37
C VAL A 83 -4.82 -13.00 -12.82
N ILE A 84 -5.58 -12.33 -11.95
CA ILE A 84 -5.20 -11.07 -11.31
C ILE A 84 -4.97 -11.30 -9.82
N VAL A 85 -3.82 -10.87 -9.32
CA VAL A 85 -3.48 -10.89 -7.90
C VAL A 85 -3.34 -9.44 -7.42
N GLY A 86 -4.23 -9.00 -6.54
CA GLY A 86 -4.09 -7.73 -5.84
C GLY A 86 -3.42 -7.93 -4.49
N ILE A 87 -2.50 -7.04 -4.10
CA ILE A 87 -1.82 -7.08 -2.81
C ILE A 87 -1.88 -5.67 -2.24
N ASP A 88 -2.60 -5.46 -1.14
CA ASP A 88 -2.64 -4.17 -0.45
C ASP A 88 -1.72 -4.17 0.77
N GLU A 89 -1.31 -2.97 1.20
CA GLU A 89 -0.46 -2.75 2.37
C GLU A 89 0.85 -3.56 2.35
N ALA A 90 1.44 -3.67 1.16
CA ALA A 90 2.58 -4.54 0.87
C ALA A 90 3.83 -4.26 1.70
N GLN A 91 3.98 -3.04 2.24
CA GLN A 91 5.09 -2.68 3.14
C GLN A 91 5.10 -3.47 4.46
N PHE A 92 3.99 -4.14 4.82
CA PHE A 92 3.93 -4.97 6.03
C PHE A 92 4.19 -6.46 5.78
N PHE A 93 4.47 -6.85 4.53
CA PHE A 93 4.94 -8.21 4.25
C PHE A 93 6.45 -8.34 4.50
N ASP A 94 6.88 -9.58 4.66
CA ASP A 94 8.30 -9.92 4.68
C ASP A 94 8.97 -9.70 3.31
N GLU A 95 10.31 -9.62 3.31
CA GLU A 95 11.12 -9.40 2.10
C GLU A 95 10.89 -10.45 1.00
N GLY A 96 10.44 -11.67 1.37
CA GLY A 96 10.11 -12.75 0.45
C GLY A 96 8.98 -12.39 -0.53
N LEU A 97 8.19 -11.34 -0.24
CA LEU A 97 7.17 -10.85 -1.15
C LEU A 97 7.75 -10.50 -2.53
N VAL A 98 8.97 -9.97 -2.57
CA VAL A 98 9.66 -9.58 -3.81
C VAL A 98 9.78 -10.77 -4.77
N ASP A 99 10.14 -11.95 -4.26
CA ASP A 99 10.30 -13.15 -5.06
C ASP A 99 8.97 -13.83 -5.37
N VAL A 100 8.03 -13.82 -4.41
CA VAL A 100 6.66 -14.33 -4.65
C VAL A 100 5.99 -13.58 -5.79
N VAL A 101 6.08 -12.24 -5.81
CA VAL A 101 5.52 -11.40 -6.90
C VAL A 101 6.16 -11.76 -8.24
N ALA A 102 7.47 -11.93 -8.28
CA ALA A 102 8.19 -12.30 -9.49
C ALA A 102 7.81 -13.70 -9.99
N LEU A 103 7.66 -14.68 -9.09
CA LEU A 103 7.22 -16.04 -9.43
C LEU A 103 5.81 -16.03 -10.02
N LEU A 104 4.88 -15.30 -9.41
CA LEU A 104 3.50 -15.17 -9.89
C LEU A 104 3.45 -14.52 -11.28
N ALA A 105 4.22 -13.44 -11.50
CA ALA A 105 4.32 -12.79 -12.80
C ALA A 105 4.95 -13.70 -13.85
N GLY A 106 6.03 -14.42 -13.51
CA GLY A 106 6.66 -15.42 -14.37
C GLY A 106 5.73 -16.59 -14.73
N ALA A 107 4.76 -16.91 -13.87
CA ALA A 107 3.71 -17.89 -14.12
C ALA A 107 2.53 -17.34 -14.95
N GLY A 108 2.63 -16.12 -15.49
CA GLY A 108 1.61 -15.52 -16.35
C GLY A 108 0.52 -14.74 -15.61
N LYS A 109 0.61 -14.57 -14.29
CA LYS A 109 -0.37 -13.81 -13.51
C LYS A 109 -0.04 -12.31 -13.55
N LYS A 110 -1.07 -11.46 -13.46
CA LYS A 110 -0.91 -10.00 -13.38
C LYS A 110 -1.00 -9.59 -11.92
N VAL A 111 0.08 -9.06 -11.38
CA VAL A 111 0.21 -8.74 -9.96
C VAL A 111 0.16 -7.23 -9.77
N ILE A 112 -0.81 -6.73 -9.02
CA ILE A 112 -0.98 -5.31 -8.69
C ILE A 112 -0.73 -5.16 -7.21
N VAL A 113 0.33 -4.43 -6.86
CA VAL A 113 0.80 -4.25 -5.49
C VAL A 113 0.56 -2.79 -5.07
N ALA A 114 0.00 -2.57 -3.88
CA ALA A 114 -0.18 -1.26 -3.29
C ALA A 114 0.50 -1.18 -1.92
N GLY A 115 1.19 -0.07 -1.64
CA GLY A 115 1.87 0.10 -0.35
C GLY A 115 2.56 1.44 -0.16
N LEU A 116 3.00 1.71 1.06
CA LEU A 116 3.81 2.89 1.40
C LEU A 116 5.23 2.71 0.88
N ASP A 117 5.73 3.63 0.07
CA ASP A 117 7.12 3.61 -0.40
C ASP A 117 8.11 4.14 0.64
N LEU A 118 7.64 5.03 1.52
CA LEU A 118 8.41 5.60 2.62
C LEU A 118 7.70 5.38 3.96
N ASP A 119 8.49 5.20 5.01
CA ASP A 119 8.00 5.25 6.39
C ASP A 119 7.76 6.69 6.87
N TYR A 120 7.31 6.86 8.12
CA TYR A 120 7.02 8.20 8.66
C TYR A 120 8.28 9.07 8.86
N LEU A 121 9.48 8.46 8.86
CA LEU A 121 10.78 9.11 8.91
C LEU A 121 11.34 9.42 7.51
N GLY A 122 10.56 9.15 6.45
CA GLY A 122 10.94 9.42 5.07
C GLY A 122 11.99 8.45 4.54
N ARG A 123 12.20 7.32 5.23
CA ARG A 123 13.13 6.26 4.81
C ARG A 123 12.40 5.28 3.90
N PRO A 124 13.09 4.63 2.95
CA PRO A 124 12.49 3.57 2.14
C PRO A 124 11.86 2.48 3.02
N PHE A 125 10.62 2.07 2.70
CA PHE A 125 9.90 1.05 3.45
C PHE A 125 9.87 -0.26 2.66
N GLU A 126 10.86 -1.12 2.90
CA GLU A 126 10.89 -2.46 2.28
C GLU A 126 9.63 -3.28 2.62
N PRO A 127 9.13 -4.12 1.69
CA PRO A 127 9.73 -4.50 0.39
C PRO A 127 9.43 -3.54 -0.79
N MET A 128 8.82 -2.38 -0.55
CA MET A 128 8.29 -1.53 -1.64
C MET A 128 9.35 -1.01 -2.62
N PRO A 129 10.53 -0.50 -2.19
CA PRO A 129 11.58 -0.07 -3.11
C PRO A 129 12.06 -1.20 -4.03
N SER A 130 12.24 -2.40 -3.49
CA SER A 130 12.63 -3.59 -4.25
C SER A 130 11.57 -3.98 -5.30
N LEU A 131 10.29 -3.92 -4.93
CA LEU A 131 9.18 -4.16 -5.85
C LEU A 131 9.10 -3.10 -6.96
N LEU A 132 9.27 -1.82 -6.62
CA LEU A 132 9.29 -0.71 -7.58
C LEU A 132 10.38 -0.90 -8.64
N GLY A 133 11.57 -1.38 -8.24
CA GLY A 133 12.68 -1.62 -9.15
C GLY A 133 12.45 -2.80 -10.12
N ARG A 134 11.50 -3.69 -9.84
CA ARG A 134 11.20 -4.89 -10.63
C ARG A 134 9.88 -4.81 -11.40
N ALA A 135 9.15 -3.70 -11.29
CA ALA A 135 7.82 -3.56 -11.87
C ALA A 135 7.85 -3.03 -13.30
N GLU A 136 6.99 -3.58 -14.17
CA GLU A 136 6.74 -3.02 -15.51
C GLU A 136 5.98 -1.70 -15.44
N TYR A 137 5.14 -1.52 -14.41
CA TYR A 137 4.31 -0.33 -14.25
C TYR A 137 4.43 0.23 -12.83
N VAL A 138 4.64 1.53 -12.72
CA VAL A 138 4.72 2.23 -11.43
C VAL A 138 3.80 3.43 -11.44
N THR A 139 2.89 3.48 -10.46
CA THR A 139 2.02 4.63 -10.19
C THR A 139 2.38 5.21 -8.83
N LYS A 140 3.06 6.36 -8.80
CA LYS A 140 3.33 7.09 -7.56
C LYS A 140 2.26 8.13 -7.31
N THR A 141 1.33 7.83 -6.42
CA THR A 141 0.27 8.75 -6.03
C THR A 141 0.77 9.74 -4.96
N LEU A 142 0.21 10.95 -4.99
CA LEU A 142 0.48 11.99 -4.01
C LEU A 142 -0.81 12.30 -3.27
N ALA A 143 -0.68 12.58 -1.98
CA ALA A 143 -1.78 13.14 -1.19
C ALA A 143 -1.80 14.67 -1.32
N VAL A 144 -2.72 15.31 -0.61
CA VAL A 144 -2.71 16.77 -0.42
C VAL A 144 -2.03 17.07 0.92
N CYS A 145 -1.10 18.03 0.91
CA CYS A 145 -0.42 18.48 2.12
C CYS A 145 -1.42 19.15 3.07
N HIS A 146 -1.60 18.60 4.26
CA HIS A 146 -2.53 19.11 5.26
C HIS A 146 -2.12 20.51 5.78
N ARG A 147 -0.84 20.89 5.66
CA ARG A 147 -0.34 22.21 6.10
C ARG A 147 -0.57 23.32 5.08
N CYS A 148 -0.39 23.03 3.79
CA CYS A 148 -0.26 24.08 2.78
C CYS A 148 -1.00 23.81 1.46
N GLY A 149 -1.74 22.70 1.34
CA GLY A 149 -2.50 22.33 0.14
C GLY A 149 -1.66 21.87 -1.05
N GLY A 150 -0.32 21.91 -0.97
CA GLY A 150 0.58 21.44 -2.03
C GLY A 150 0.63 19.91 -2.15
N PRO A 151 1.42 19.36 -3.10
CA PRO A 151 1.57 17.92 -3.27
C PRO A 151 2.23 17.26 -2.04
N GLY A 152 1.45 16.42 -1.34
CA GLY A 152 1.88 15.66 -0.16
C GLY A 152 2.60 14.39 -0.57
N LEU A 153 3.90 14.33 -0.29
CA LEU A 153 4.78 13.19 -0.59
C LEU A 153 5.04 12.32 0.65
N PHE A 154 4.96 12.90 1.85
CA PHE A 154 5.39 12.25 3.08
C PHE A 154 4.20 11.97 4.00
N THR A 155 4.29 10.86 4.72
CA THR A 155 3.45 10.58 5.89
C THR A 155 4.13 11.21 7.10
N GLN A 156 3.55 12.26 7.67
CA GLN A 156 4.00 12.89 8.90
C GLN A 156 3.32 12.21 10.08
N ARG A 157 4.11 11.76 11.06
CA ARG A 157 3.59 11.38 12.38
C ARG A 157 3.45 12.64 13.22
N VAL A 158 2.28 12.83 13.85
CA VAL A 158 1.97 14.01 14.68
C VAL A 158 1.71 13.66 16.16
N ILE A 159 1.80 12.38 16.51
CA ILE A 159 1.77 11.91 17.91
C ILE A 159 3.15 11.37 18.33
N PRO A 160 3.54 11.51 19.60
CA PRO A 160 4.77 10.92 20.11
C PRO A 160 4.80 9.39 20.00
N GLY A 161 6.01 8.82 20.05
CA GLY A 161 6.28 7.39 20.16
C GLY A 161 7.22 6.87 19.08
N ASP A 162 7.85 5.72 19.36
CA ASP A 162 8.94 5.18 18.53
C ASP A 162 8.49 4.03 17.61
N ASP A 163 7.24 3.57 17.73
CA ASP A 163 6.70 2.48 16.91
C ASP A 163 6.79 2.81 15.42
N LEU A 164 7.19 1.84 14.58
CA LEU A 164 7.29 2.07 13.14
C LEU A 164 5.94 2.48 12.53
N VAL A 165 4.84 1.92 13.06
CA VAL A 165 3.46 2.26 12.68
C VAL A 165 2.53 2.19 13.89
N VAL A 166 1.65 3.19 14.02
CA VAL A 166 0.56 3.24 14.99
C VAL A 166 -0.75 2.93 14.28
N LEU A 167 -1.22 1.70 14.40
CA LEU A 167 -2.48 1.27 13.77
C LEU A 167 -3.67 1.79 14.59
N GLY A 168 -4.74 2.26 13.92
CA GLY A 168 -6.02 2.58 14.56
C GLY A 168 -6.10 3.93 15.31
N ALA A 169 -5.01 4.72 15.34
CA ALA A 169 -5.01 6.04 15.95
C ALA A 169 -5.48 7.12 14.96
N SER A 170 -6.77 7.45 15.01
CA SER A 170 -7.30 8.61 14.27
C SER A 170 -6.53 9.87 14.66
N GLY A 171 -6.06 10.62 13.67
CA GLY A 171 -5.26 11.83 13.90
C GLY A 171 -3.78 11.59 14.24
N ALA A 172 -3.26 10.36 14.14
CA ALA A 172 -1.83 10.08 14.35
C ALA A 172 -0.94 10.50 13.18
N TYR A 173 -1.53 10.62 11.98
CA TYR A 173 -0.81 10.85 10.73
C TYR A 173 -1.46 11.92 9.87
N GLU A 174 -0.62 12.68 9.17
CA GLU A 174 -1.01 13.61 8.12
C GLU A 174 -0.15 13.41 6.87
N ALA A 175 -0.66 13.80 5.70
CA ALA A 175 0.19 13.96 4.53
C ALA A 175 0.86 15.34 4.51
N ARG A 176 2.17 15.41 4.26
CA ARG A 176 2.94 16.66 4.13
C ARG A 176 3.73 16.72 2.83
N CYS A 177 3.90 17.93 2.29
CA CYS A 177 4.81 18.17 1.17
C CYS A 177 6.26 18.25 1.65
N ARG A 178 7.22 18.21 0.73
CA ARG A 178 8.67 18.28 1.03
C ARG A 178 9.08 19.45 1.90
N ARG A 179 8.42 20.61 1.76
CA ARG A 179 8.71 21.81 2.56
C ARG A 179 8.14 21.72 3.98
N CYS A 180 6.98 21.08 4.12
CA CYS A 180 6.22 21.07 5.38
C CYS A 180 6.49 19.84 6.23
N TYR A 181 7.13 18.81 5.67
CA TYR A 181 7.53 17.60 6.37
C TYR A 181 8.69 17.89 7.32
N ASP A 182 8.56 17.41 8.55
CA ASP A 182 9.59 17.48 9.58
C ASP A 182 9.66 16.11 10.31
N PRO A 183 10.71 15.30 10.05
CA PRO A 183 10.84 13.97 10.66
C PRO A 183 11.01 14.03 12.18
N TYR A 184 11.28 15.21 12.76
CA TYR A 184 11.48 15.41 14.20
C TYR A 184 10.28 16.07 14.89
N GLU A 185 9.21 16.43 14.16
CA GLU A 185 8.01 17.10 14.71
C GLU A 185 7.35 16.26 15.83
N ALA A 186 7.39 14.93 15.72
CA ALA A 186 6.85 14.01 16.73
C ALA A 186 7.61 14.02 18.08
N HIS A 187 8.79 14.65 18.13
CA HIS A 187 9.60 14.82 19.33
C HIS A 187 9.58 16.26 19.88
N GLN A 188 8.83 17.18 19.26
CA GLN A 188 8.70 18.52 19.81
C GLN A 188 7.77 18.48 21.04
N PRO A 189 8.20 19.01 22.20
CA PRO A 189 7.29 19.15 23.33
C PRO A 189 6.10 20.01 22.89
N THR A 190 4.90 19.58 23.23
CA THR A 190 3.68 20.38 23.05
C THR A 190 3.94 21.79 23.55
N PHE A 191 3.94 22.77 22.65
CA PHE A 191 3.91 24.16 23.04
C PHE A 191 2.57 24.38 23.73
N GLU A 192 2.60 24.59 25.05
CA GLU A 192 1.44 25.10 25.78
C GLU A 192 1.06 26.43 25.13
N ILE A 193 -0.12 26.46 24.51
CA ILE A 193 -0.73 27.73 24.11
C ILE A 193 -1.02 28.44 25.42
N VAL A 194 -0.26 29.50 25.69
CA VAL A 194 -0.61 30.43 26.77
C VAL A 194 -1.91 31.08 26.34
N GLU A 195 -3.03 30.61 26.87
CA GLU A 195 -4.31 31.30 26.76
C GLU A 195 -4.14 32.69 27.40
N GLY A 196 -4.16 33.71 26.56
CA GLY A 196 -4.24 35.12 26.95
C GLY A 196 -5.68 35.59 26.96
#